data_AF-A0A212FNL8-F1
#
_entry.id   AF-A0A212FNL8-F1
#
_cell.length_a   1.000
_cell.length_b   1.000
_cell.length_c   1.000
_cell.angle_alpha   90.00
_cell.angle_beta   90.00
_cell.angle_gamma   90.00
#
_symmetry.space_group_name_H-M   'P 1'
#
loop_
_entity.id
_entity.type
_entity.pdbx_description
1 polymer ?
#
loop_
_entity_poly.entity_id
_entity_poly.type
_entity_poly.pdbx_seq_one_letter_code
_entity_poly.pdbx_strand_id
1 'polypeptide(L)'
;MQGGQPPPPQHCYPTDENQPEPGTSYAQRPLGDGKSKQKMRQGKNVRLNINARERRRMHDLNDALDELRGVIPYAHSPSVRKLSKIATLLLAKNYILMQASALEELRRLVAYLQGTATAAGIVPPPGFDLAGMPATAKLLQGPQPGPPTAPDPPS
;
A
#
# COMPACT_ATOMS: atom_id res chain seq x y z
N MET A 1 47.24 -25.68 15.82
CA MET A 1 45.83 -25.23 15.91
C MET A 1 45.54 -24.38 14.69
N GLN A 2 45.00 -24.98 13.61
CA GLN A 2 44.68 -24.23 12.38
C GLN A 2 43.36 -23.47 12.56
N GLY A 3 43.38 -22.17 12.29
CA GLY A 3 42.20 -21.30 12.32
C GLY A 3 41.32 -21.51 11.09
N GLY A 4 40.07 -21.91 11.33
CA GLY A 4 39.05 -22.06 10.29
C GLY A 4 38.47 -20.71 9.88
N GLN A 5 38.40 -20.48 8.57
CA GLN A 5 37.80 -19.32 7.93
C GLN A 5 36.26 -19.34 8.11
N PRO A 6 35.60 -18.21 8.43
CA PRO A 6 34.14 -18.19 8.55
C PRO A 6 33.46 -18.36 7.19
N PRO A 7 32.30 -19.04 7.12
CA PRO A 7 31.58 -19.27 5.87
C PRO A 7 31.08 -17.95 5.26
N PRO A 8 31.09 -17.81 3.93
CA PRO A 8 30.65 -16.58 3.27
C PRO A 8 29.14 -16.35 3.45
N PRO A 9 28.68 -15.08 3.47
CA PRO A 9 27.28 -14.73 3.65
C PRO A 9 26.44 -15.31 2.52
N GLN A 10 25.39 -16.04 2.87
CA GLN A 10 24.42 -16.56 1.91
C GLN A 10 23.61 -15.39 1.35
N HIS A 11 24.07 -14.85 0.23
CA HIS A 11 23.27 -13.98 -0.60
C HIS A 11 22.07 -14.80 -1.11
N CYS A 12 20.89 -14.53 -0.56
CA CYS A 12 19.62 -15.00 -1.09
C CYS A 12 19.40 -14.34 -2.46
N TYR A 13 19.86 -14.97 -3.53
CA TYR A 13 19.34 -14.68 -4.85
C TYR A 13 17.97 -15.38 -4.96
N PRO A 14 16.92 -14.72 -5.47
CA PRO A 14 15.74 -15.42 -5.91
C PRO A 14 16.19 -16.34 -7.04
N THR A 15 16.26 -17.64 -6.77
CA THR A 15 16.46 -18.62 -7.83
C THR A 15 15.28 -18.47 -8.80
N ASP A 16 15.55 -17.91 -9.97
CA ASP A 16 14.62 -17.94 -11.09
C ASP A 16 14.40 -19.43 -11.43
N GLU A 17 13.30 -20.00 -10.94
CA GLU A 17 12.87 -21.39 -11.17
C GLU A 17 12.58 -21.70 -12.66
N ASN A 18 13.12 -20.92 -13.60
CA ASN A 18 12.89 -21.05 -15.04
C ASN A 18 14.15 -21.41 -15.85
N GLN A 19 15.28 -21.75 -15.23
CA GLN A 19 16.37 -22.37 -15.97
C GLN A 19 16.18 -23.89 -16.08
N PRO A 20 16.11 -24.47 -17.30
CA PRO A 20 16.30 -25.90 -17.46
C PRO A 20 17.76 -26.24 -17.13
N GLU A 21 17.96 -27.06 -16.10
CA GLU A 21 19.26 -27.63 -15.72
C GLU A 21 20.08 -28.06 -16.96
N PRO A 22 21.33 -27.62 -17.14
CA PRO A 22 22.20 -28.12 -18.18
C PRO A 22 22.57 -29.57 -17.85
N GLY A 23 21.80 -30.52 -18.39
CA GLY A 23 21.98 -31.94 -18.19
C GLY A 23 23.39 -32.41 -18.56
N THR A 24 24.02 -33.08 -17.60
CA THR A 24 25.27 -33.84 -17.74
C THR A 24 25.18 -34.84 -18.88
N SER A 25 26.22 -34.82 -19.73
CA SER A 25 26.37 -35.60 -20.94
C SER A 25 26.73 -37.05 -20.66
N TYR A 26 25.77 -37.96 -20.72
CA TYR A 26 26.04 -39.37 -21.02
C TYR A 26 24.80 -40.02 -21.63
N ALA A 27 24.80 -40.18 -22.96
CA ALA A 27 24.44 -41.44 -23.63
C ALA A 27 24.29 -41.27 -25.15
N GLN A 28 24.86 -42.23 -25.86
CA GLN A 28 24.73 -42.48 -27.28
C GLN A 28 23.39 -43.20 -27.57
N ARG A 29 22.58 -42.63 -28.50
CA ARG A 29 21.52 -43.23 -29.37
C ARG A 29 20.28 -43.90 -28.70
N PRO A 30 19.14 -44.13 -29.42
CA PRO A 30 18.82 -43.88 -30.83
C PRO A 30 17.62 -42.93 -31.09
N LEU A 31 17.51 -42.53 -32.35
CA LEU A 31 16.43 -41.75 -32.98
C LEU A 31 15.13 -42.56 -33.06
N GLY A 32 14.05 -42.03 -32.50
CA GLY A 32 12.67 -42.52 -32.66
C GLY A 32 11.77 -41.92 -31.57
N ASP A 33 10.59 -41.42 -31.94
CA ASP A 33 9.57 -40.84 -31.02
C ASP A 33 9.80 -39.43 -30.44
N GLY A 34 10.26 -38.50 -31.27
CA GLY A 34 10.37 -37.08 -30.89
C GLY A 34 9.02 -36.36 -30.69
N LYS A 35 7.96 -36.72 -31.43
CA LYS A 35 6.69 -35.95 -31.44
C LYS A 35 5.90 -36.07 -30.14
N SER A 36 5.89 -37.24 -29.50
CA SER A 36 5.17 -37.48 -28.24
C SER A 36 5.86 -36.82 -27.04
N LYS A 37 7.19 -36.93 -26.93
CA LYS A 37 8.01 -36.24 -25.91
C LYS A 37 7.96 -34.72 -26.06
N GLN A 38 7.96 -34.20 -27.29
CA GLN A 38 7.88 -32.76 -27.55
C GLN A 38 6.49 -32.20 -27.17
N LYS A 39 5.40 -32.92 -27.51
CA LYS A 39 4.03 -32.56 -27.09
C LYS A 39 3.87 -32.64 -25.55
N MET A 40 4.49 -33.62 -24.90
CA MET A 40 4.53 -33.74 -23.43
C MET A 40 5.28 -32.58 -22.77
N ARG A 41 6.43 -32.16 -23.33
CA ARG A 41 7.20 -30.98 -22.85
C ARG A 41 6.42 -29.68 -23.03
N GLN A 42 5.74 -29.51 -24.17
CA GLN A 42 4.86 -28.37 -24.39
C GLN A 42 3.74 -28.31 -23.35
N GLY A 43 3.09 -29.43 -23.04
CA GLY A 43 2.07 -29.49 -21.98
C GLY A 43 2.61 -29.11 -20.60
N LYS A 44 3.83 -29.53 -20.26
CA LYS A 44 4.51 -29.11 -19.01
C LYS A 44 4.79 -27.61 -18.98
N ASN A 45 5.32 -27.05 -20.06
CA ASN A 45 5.59 -25.61 -20.16
C ASN A 45 4.31 -24.76 -20.06
N VAL A 46 3.22 -25.18 -20.70
CA VAL A 46 1.91 -24.51 -20.58
C VAL A 46 1.42 -24.51 -19.13
N ARG A 47 1.50 -25.65 -18.44
CA ARG A 47 1.14 -25.74 -17.01
C ARG A 47 2.00 -24.82 -16.14
N LEU A 48 3.32 -24.79 -16.36
CA LEU A 48 4.23 -23.92 -15.62
C LEU A 48 3.93 -22.44 -15.87
N ASN A 49 3.67 -22.04 -17.12
CA ASN A 49 3.30 -20.68 -17.47
C ASN A 49 1.98 -20.24 -16.82
N ILE A 50 0.99 -21.14 -16.79
CA ILE A 50 -0.29 -20.89 -16.09
C ILE A 50 -0.04 -20.69 -14.59
N ASN A 51 0.73 -21.57 -13.96
CA ASN A 51 1.05 -21.46 -12.53
C ASN A 51 1.84 -20.19 -12.21
N ALA A 52 2.81 -19.82 -13.05
CA ALA A 52 3.57 -18.58 -12.88
C ALA A 52 2.66 -17.35 -12.98
N ARG A 53 1.70 -17.35 -13.91
CA ARG A 53 0.71 -16.28 -14.03
C ARG A 53 -0.20 -16.20 -12.81
N GLU A 54 -0.66 -17.33 -12.27
CA GLU A 54 -1.51 -17.32 -11.06
C GLU A 54 -0.72 -16.86 -9.83
N ARG A 55 0.55 -17.24 -9.70
CA ARG A 55 1.43 -16.70 -8.66
C ARG A 55 1.49 -15.18 -8.71
N ARG A 56 1.74 -14.59 -9.89
CA ARG A 56 1.73 -13.14 -10.08
C ARG A 56 0.40 -12.51 -9.67
N ARG A 57 -0.72 -13.04 -10.18
CA ARG A 57 -2.06 -12.57 -9.80
C ARG A 57 -2.28 -12.60 -8.29
N MET A 58 -1.75 -13.61 -7.60
CA MET A 58 -1.87 -13.72 -6.15
C MET A 58 -0.94 -12.78 -5.37
N HIS A 59 0.23 -12.46 -5.91
CA HIS A 59 1.06 -11.38 -5.37
C HIS A 59 0.31 -10.04 -5.46
N ASP A 60 -0.22 -9.68 -6.63
CA ASP A 60 -0.97 -8.43 -6.81
C ASP A 60 -2.16 -8.31 -5.82
N LEU A 61 -2.89 -9.40 -5.59
CA LEU A 61 -3.99 -9.42 -4.61
C LEU A 61 -3.48 -9.21 -3.18
N ASN A 62 -2.38 -9.86 -2.82
CA ASN A 62 -1.84 -9.76 -1.46
C ASN A 62 -1.27 -8.36 -1.21
N ASP A 63 -0.67 -7.73 -2.22
CA ASP A 63 -0.16 -6.36 -2.17
C ASP A 63 -1.32 -5.37 -1.94
N ALA A 64 -2.41 -5.49 -2.70
CA ALA A 64 -3.62 -4.68 -2.48
C ALA A 64 -4.22 -4.88 -1.07
N LEU A 65 -4.16 -6.11 -0.53
CA LEU A 65 -4.60 -6.38 0.84
C LEU A 65 -3.67 -5.74 1.89
N ASP A 66 -2.38 -5.65 1.60
CA ASP A 66 -1.40 -4.97 2.46
C ASP A 66 -1.57 -3.45 2.42
N GLU A 67 -1.85 -2.87 1.24
CA GLU A 67 -2.27 -1.48 1.13
C GLU A 67 -3.53 -1.20 1.96
N LEU A 68 -4.52 -2.10 1.91
CA LEU A 68 -5.71 -1.99 2.75
C LEU A 68 -5.38 -2.02 4.25
N ARG A 69 -4.40 -2.83 4.70
CA ARG A 69 -3.96 -2.79 6.11
C ARG A 69 -3.37 -1.44 6.49
N GLY A 70 -2.69 -0.78 5.55
CA GLY A 70 -2.09 0.55 5.77
C GLY A 70 -3.11 1.63 6.12
N VAL A 71 -4.36 1.52 5.65
CA VAL A 71 -5.42 2.50 5.94
C VAL A 71 -6.30 2.12 7.13
N ILE A 72 -6.12 0.94 7.73
CA ILE A 72 -6.89 0.54 8.91
C ILE A 72 -6.25 1.18 10.16
N PRO A 73 -7.02 1.94 10.96
CA PRO A 73 -6.51 2.56 12.17
C PRO A 73 -5.85 1.56 13.11
N TYR A 74 -4.67 1.91 13.63
CA TYR A 74 -3.88 1.13 14.60
C TYR A 74 -3.39 -0.25 14.13
N ALA A 75 -3.67 -0.63 12.88
CA ALA A 75 -3.26 -1.94 12.33
C ALA A 75 -1.80 -1.99 11.86
N HIS A 76 -1.15 -0.83 11.67
CA HIS A 76 0.18 -0.70 11.07
C HIS A 76 1.27 -0.26 12.08
N SER A 77 1.08 -0.53 13.37
CA SER A 77 2.10 -0.24 14.38
C SER A 77 3.28 -1.24 14.27
N PRO A 78 4.55 -0.79 14.34
CA PRO A 78 5.72 -1.68 14.27
C PRO A 78 5.74 -2.79 15.34
N SER A 79 5.05 -2.58 16.45
CA SER A 79 4.93 -3.55 17.55
C SER A 79 3.74 -4.51 17.39
N VAL A 80 2.86 -4.28 16.42
CA VAL A 80 1.63 -5.05 16.24
C VAL A 80 1.82 -6.10 15.15
N ARG A 81 1.37 -7.33 15.41
CA ARG A 81 1.44 -8.43 14.44
C ARG A 81 0.53 -8.14 13.24
N LYS A 82 1.00 -8.51 12.04
CA LYS A 82 0.23 -8.47 10.80
C LYS A 82 -1.13 -9.19 10.94
N LEU A 83 -2.21 -8.48 10.60
CA LEU A 83 -3.57 -9.00 10.67
C LEU A 83 -3.83 -10.10 9.63
N SER A 84 -4.65 -11.10 10.01
CA SER A 84 -5.12 -12.13 9.07
C SER A 84 -5.99 -11.52 7.96
N LYS A 85 -6.20 -12.27 6.86
CA LYS A 85 -7.03 -11.79 5.74
C LYS A 85 -8.46 -11.47 6.19
N ILE A 86 -9.07 -12.37 6.97
CA ILE A 86 -10.43 -12.18 7.48
C ILE A 86 -10.53 -11.00 8.47
N ALA A 87 -9.55 -10.87 9.37
CA ALA A 87 -9.53 -9.75 10.31
C ALA A 87 -9.42 -8.41 9.56
N THR A 88 -8.52 -8.32 8.59
CA THR A 88 -8.34 -7.12 7.75
C THR A 88 -9.66 -6.69 7.10
N LEU A 89 -10.38 -7.63 6.47
CA LEU A 89 -11.66 -7.34 5.81
C LEU A 89 -12.76 -6.92 6.79
N LEU A 90 -12.82 -7.54 7.97
CA LEU A 90 -13.78 -7.17 9.01
C LEU A 90 -13.52 -5.77 9.58
N LEU A 91 -12.25 -5.46 9.90
CA LEU A 91 -11.88 -4.13 10.37
C LEU A 91 -12.13 -3.07 9.30
N ALA A 92 -11.81 -3.33 8.04
CA ALA A 92 -12.09 -2.41 6.94
C ALA A 92 -13.59 -2.11 6.80
N LYS A 93 -14.44 -3.14 6.82
CA LYS A 93 -15.90 -2.97 6.80
C LYS A 93 -16.37 -2.09 7.96
N ASN A 94 -15.95 -2.41 9.18
CA ASN A 94 -16.35 -1.67 10.37
C ASN A 94 -15.86 -0.22 10.33
N TYR A 95 -14.66 0.00 9.80
CA TYR A 95 -14.09 1.34 9.66
C TYR A 95 -14.89 2.21 8.68
N ILE A 96 -15.33 1.65 7.55
CA ILE A 96 -16.22 2.34 6.61
C ILE A 96 -17.54 2.73 7.29
N LEU A 97 -18.16 1.80 8.02
CA LEU A 97 -19.43 2.06 8.72
C LEU A 97 -19.27 3.16 9.79
N MET A 98 -18.20 3.10 10.58
CA MET A 98 -17.92 4.10 11.61
C MET A 98 -17.70 5.49 11.00
N GLN A 99 -16.93 5.59 9.92
CA GLN A 99 -16.73 6.86 9.22
C GLN A 99 -18.04 7.40 8.63
N ALA A 100 -18.89 6.54 8.07
CA ALA A 100 -20.19 6.95 7.55
C ALA A 100 -21.08 7.54 8.66
N SER A 101 -21.16 6.87 9.81
CA SER A 101 -21.91 7.37 10.97
C SER A 101 -21.34 8.68 11.50
N ALA A 102 -20.01 8.80 11.60
CA ALA A 102 -19.36 10.03 12.05
C ALA A 102 -19.66 11.21 11.11
N LEU A 103 -19.65 11.00 9.79
CA LEU A 103 -20.00 12.03 8.83
C LEU A 103 -21.46 12.47 8.95
N GLU A 104 -22.38 11.55 9.19
CA GLU A 104 -23.80 11.87 9.40
C GLU A 104 -24.02 12.69 10.68
N GLU A 105 -23.37 12.31 11.77
CA GLU A 105 -23.43 13.04 13.04
C GLU A 105 -22.86 14.45 12.90
N LEU A 106 -21.71 14.62 12.22
CA LEU A 106 -21.13 15.93 11.95
C LEU A 106 -22.07 16.79 11.10
N ARG A 107 -22.71 16.24 10.06
CA ARG A 107 -23.70 16.97 9.27
C ARG A 107 -24.88 17.44 10.12
N ARG A 108 -25.39 16.58 11.01
CA ARG A 108 -26.48 16.92 11.93
C ARG A 108 -26.07 18.03 12.90
N LEU A 109 -24.86 17.97 13.47
CA LEU A 109 -24.35 19.01 14.36
C LEU A 109 -24.18 20.36 13.64
N VAL A 110 -23.66 20.36 12.42
CA VAL A 110 -23.54 21.59 11.60
C VAL A 110 -24.92 22.18 11.32
N ALA A 111 -25.90 21.35 10.92
CA ALA A 111 -27.27 21.80 10.67
C ALA A 111 -27.94 22.34 11.94
N TYR A 112 -27.72 21.70 13.09
CA TYR A 112 -28.19 22.18 14.38
C TYR A 112 -27.60 23.55 14.71
N LEU A 113 -26.28 23.72 14.59
CA LEU A 113 -25.62 25.00 14.86
C LEU A 113 -26.10 26.10 13.91
N GLN A 114 -26.25 25.82 12.63
CA GLN A 114 -26.81 26.76 11.65
C GLN A 114 -28.26 27.14 12.00
N GLY A 115 -29.09 26.16 12.35
CA GLY A 115 -30.46 26.40 12.82
C GLY A 115 -30.53 27.21 14.11
N THR A 116 -29.60 26.99 15.05
CA THR A 116 -29.52 27.81 16.27
C THR A 116 -29.03 29.22 15.99
N ALA A 117 -28.09 29.42 15.05
CA ALA A 117 -27.61 30.74 14.67
C ALA A 117 -28.71 31.56 13.98
N THR A 118 -29.50 30.94 13.08
CA THR A 118 -30.65 31.60 12.46
C THR A 118 -31.77 31.87 13.46
N ALA A 119 -32.08 30.93 14.36
CA ALA A 119 -33.11 31.11 15.40
C ALA A 119 -32.72 32.16 16.45
N ALA A 120 -31.42 32.31 16.75
CA ALA A 120 -30.90 33.36 17.63
C ALA A 120 -30.82 34.75 16.95
N GLY A 121 -31.30 34.89 15.71
CA GLY A 121 -31.26 36.15 14.97
C GLY A 121 -29.86 36.57 14.53
N ILE A 122 -28.87 35.68 14.66
CA ILE A 122 -27.52 35.86 14.12
C ILE A 122 -27.56 35.45 12.65
N VAL A 123 -28.30 36.23 11.86
CA VAL A 123 -28.35 36.09 10.40
C VAL A 123 -27.25 37.01 9.84
N PRO A 124 -26.26 36.51 9.08
CA PRO A 124 -25.39 37.40 8.35
C PRO A 124 -26.27 38.26 7.43
N PRO A 125 -26.13 39.60 7.44
CA PRO A 125 -27.02 40.46 6.67
C PRO A 125 -26.97 40.08 5.18
N PRO A 126 -28.07 40.27 4.43
CA PRO A 126 -28.06 40.00 2.98
C PRO A 126 -26.97 40.86 2.32
N GLY A 127 -26.01 40.21 1.65
CA GLY A 127 -24.80 40.84 1.10
C GLY A 127 -23.54 40.74 1.97
N PHE A 128 -23.60 40.07 3.14
CA PHE A 128 -22.45 39.85 4.00
C PHE A 128 -21.68 38.59 3.57
N ASP A 129 -20.68 38.76 2.72
CA ASP A 129 -19.77 37.70 2.31
C ASP A 129 -18.69 37.47 3.37
N LEU A 130 -18.79 36.34 4.09
CA LEU A 130 -17.82 35.96 5.11
C LEU A 130 -16.42 35.69 4.50
N ALA A 131 -16.34 35.42 3.20
CA ALA A 131 -15.08 35.27 2.47
C ALA A 131 -14.40 36.62 2.15
N GLY A 132 -15.13 37.74 2.19
CA GLY A 132 -14.62 39.09 1.95
C GLY A 132 -14.17 39.85 3.21
N MET A 133 -14.33 39.26 4.40
CA MET A 133 -13.98 39.91 5.67
C MET A 133 -12.45 39.92 5.90
N PRO A 134 -11.81 41.08 6.16
CA PRO A 134 -10.35 41.15 6.38
C PRO A 134 -9.89 40.33 7.60
N ALA A 135 -10.80 40.02 8.53
CA ALA A 135 -10.52 39.19 9.70
C ALA A 135 -10.33 37.70 9.38
N THR A 136 -10.94 37.16 8.31
CA THR A 136 -10.75 35.75 7.90
C THR A 136 -9.42 35.56 7.15
N ALA A 137 -8.95 36.58 6.41
CA ALA A 137 -7.64 36.59 5.77
C ALA A 137 -6.47 36.49 6.78
N LYS A 138 -6.64 37.06 7.98
CA LYS A 138 -5.65 36.99 9.07
C LYS A 138 -5.52 35.59 9.69
N LEU A 139 -6.51 34.70 9.53
CA LEU A 139 -6.47 33.33 10.06
C LEU A 139 -5.86 32.33 9.06
N LEU A 140 -5.89 32.63 7.76
CA LEU A 140 -5.28 31.81 6.69
C LEU A 140 -3.82 32.20 6.41
N GLN A 141 -3.35 33.34 6.95
CA GLN A 141 -1.95 33.70 6.94
C GLN A 141 -1.23 32.84 7.99
N GLY A 142 -0.73 31.67 7.56
CA GLY A 142 0.18 30.86 8.36
C GLY A 142 1.40 31.67 8.87
N PRO A 143 2.13 31.15 9.86
CA PRO A 143 3.27 31.85 10.47
C PRO A 143 4.23 32.37 9.38
N GLN A 144 4.52 33.67 9.41
CA GLN A 144 5.51 34.28 8.52
C GLN A 144 6.86 33.55 8.68
N PRO A 145 7.51 33.13 7.59
CA PRO A 145 8.87 32.60 7.68
C PRO A 145 9.79 33.72 8.19
N GLY A 146 10.59 33.41 9.21
CA GLY A 146 11.56 34.34 9.78
C GLY A 146 12.59 34.84 8.77
N PRO A 147 13.31 35.93 9.07
CA PRO A 147 14.27 36.54 8.16
C PRO A 147 15.40 35.54 7.81
N PRO A 148 15.95 35.61 6.57
CA PRO A 148 17.00 34.69 6.13
C PRO A 148 18.26 34.87 6.97
N THR A 149 18.76 33.76 7.52
CA THR A 149 20.04 33.68 8.21
C THR A 149 21.17 33.99 7.23
N ALA A 150 22.11 34.85 7.64
CA ALA A 150 23.27 35.23 6.85
C ALA A 150 24.18 34.02 6.54
N PRO A 151 24.88 34.00 5.39
CA PRO A 151 25.83 32.93 5.09
C PRO A 151 27.10 33.04 5.95
N ASP A 152 27.57 31.91 6.47
CA ASP A 152 28.81 31.81 7.24
C ASP A 152 30.05 32.14 6.36
N PRO A 153 31.09 32.77 6.94
CA PRO A 153 32.34 33.05 6.23
C PRO A 153 33.18 31.77 6.07
N PRO A 154 33.96 31.64 4.98
CA PRO A 154 34.78 30.46 4.74
C PRO A 154 36.01 30.41 5.66
N SER A 155 36.40 29.20 6.04
CA SER A 155 37.74 28.85 6.55
C SER A 155 38.23 27.60 5.83
#